data_AF-A0A363T0P3-F1
#
_entry.id   AF-A0A363T0P3-F1
#
_cell.length_a   1.000
_cell.length_b   1.000
_cell.length_c   1.000
_cell.angle_alpha   90.00
_cell.angle_beta   90.00
_cell.angle_gamma   90.00
#
_symmetry.space_group_name_H-M   'P 1'
#
loop_
_entity.id
_entity.type
_entity.pdbx_description
1 polymer ?
#
loop_
_entity_poly.entity_id
_entity_poly.type
_entity_poly.pdbx_seq_one_letter_code
_entity_poly.pdbx_strand_id
1 'polypeptide(L)'
;MKKLLGIGLVILMLALAVVPAFAKGPGPANNGSANGNSTGVQLGNGVRTPFALSGTITSLDSNARTITVNVACGNRLGNPSISQTVTIQTTDGTRFLLRNPDGAATPITFDELLVDQKVSVHATLLDGTYTATRVTAGAKLTCIQ
;
A
#
# COMPACT_ATOMS: atom_id res chain seq x y z
N MET A 1 -25.61 -26.34 37.04
CA MET A 1 -26.10 -25.90 35.71
C MET A 1 -25.41 -24.60 35.33
N LYS A 2 -24.35 -24.67 34.52
CA LYS A 2 -23.66 -23.51 33.93
C LYS A 2 -23.12 -24.00 32.58
N LYS A 3 -23.91 -23.84 31.52
CA LYS A 3 -23.52 -24.17 30.14
C LYS A 3 -24.14 -23.14 29.19
N LEU A 4 -23.62 -21.92 29.18
CA LEU A 4 -23.94 -20.89 28.19
C LEU A 4 -22.73 -19.98 27.96
N LEU A 5 -21.63 -20.54 27.45
CA LEU A 5 -20.39 -19.80 27.18
C LEU A 5 -19.86 -20.10 25.77
N GLY A 6 -20.75 -20.16 24.77
CA GLY A 6 -20.36 -20.61 23.43
C GLY A 6 -21.14 -20.03 22.24
N ILE A 7 -21.84 -18.91 22.37
CA ILE A 7 -22.65 -18.35 21.25
C ILE A 7 -22.33 -16.86 20.96
N GLY A 8 -21.39 -16.24 21.69
CA GLY A 8 -21.07 -14.81 21.55
C GLY A 8 -19.98 -14.43 20.54
N LEU A 9 -19.39 -15.37 19.79
CA LEU A 9 -18.23 -15.08 18.93
C LEU A 9 -18.54 -15.03 17.42
N VAL A 10 -19.66 -15.60 16.97
CA VAL A 10 -19.90 -15.80 15.52
C VAL A 10 -20.55 -14.58 14.84
N ILE A 11 -21.07 -13.61 15.60
CA ILE A 11 -21.84 -12.48 15.04
C ILE A 11 -20.96 -11.25 14.68
N LEU A 12 -19.65 -11.25 14.99
CA LEU A 12 -18.76 -10.12 14.64
C LEU A 12 -18.12 -10.23 13.24
N MET A 13 -18.30 -11.35 12.52
CA MET A 13 -17.67 -11.59 11.21
C MET A 13 -18.55 -11.24 9.99
N LEU A 14 -19.59 -10.41 10.16
CA LEU A 14 -20.42 -9.96 9.04
C LEU A 14 -20.32 -8.45 8.80
N ALA A 15 -19.09 -7.93 8.74
CA ALA A 15 -18.84 -6.69 8.01
C ALA A 15 -18.61 -7.06 6.55
N LEU A 16 -19.65 -6.91 5.74
CA LEU A 16 -19.57 -6.91 4.28
C LEU A 16 -18.54 -5.84 3.87
N ALA A 17 -17.30 -6.27 3.62
CA ALA A 17 -16.34 -5.46 2.89
C ALA A 17 -16.87 -5.34 1.45
N VAL A 18 -17.63 -4.28 1.20
CA VAL A 18 -17.97 -3.86 -0.16
C VAL A 18 -16.68 -3.38 -0.80
N VAL A 19 -15.91 -4.32 -1.36
CA VAL A 19 -14.79 -3.98 -2.24
C VAL A 19 -15.43 -3.55 -3.56
N PRO A 20 -15.32 -2.29 -4.00
CA PRO A 20 -15.82 -1.92 -5.31
C PRO A 20 -15.08 -2.76 -6.37
N ALA A 21 -15.84 -3.61 -7.06
CA ALA A 21 -15.35 -4.29 -8.26
C ALA A 21 -15.20 -3.25 -9.36
N PHE A 22 -13.98 -2.73 -9.53
CA PHE A 22 -13.67 -1.85 -10.65
C PHE A 22 -13.76 -2.68 -11.94
N ALA A 23 -14.84 -2.47 -12.70
CA ALA A 23 -14.99 -3.01 -14.04
C ALA A 23 -13.91 -2.42 -14.96
N LYS A 24 -13.00 -3.27 -15.42
CA LYS A 24 -11.97 -2.99 -16.43
C LYS A 24 -12.65 -2.78 -17.79
N GLY A 25 -13.12 -1.56 -18.04
CA GLY A 25 -13.43 -1.10 -19.39
C GLY A 25 -12.13 -0.97 -20.20
N PRO A 26 -12.11 -1.29 -21.51
CA PRO A 26 -10.93 -1.13 -22.34
C PRO A 26 -10.67 0.37 -22.57
N GLY A 27 -9.77 0.95 -21.78
CA GLY A 27 -9.26 2.30 -22.02
C GLY A 27 -8.22 2.31 -23.15
N PRO A 28 -8.15 3.37 -23.97
CA PRO A 28 -7.33 3.39 -25.17
C PRO A 28 -5.83 3.41 -24.84
N ALA A 29 -5.08 2.64 -25.63
CA ALA A 29 -3.62 2.57 -25.56
C ALA A 29 -2.99 3.89 -26.05
N ASN A 30 -2.34 4.61 -25.14
CA ASN A 30 -1.50 5.75 -25.51
C ASN A 30 -0.03 5.30 -25.54
N ASN A 31 0.53 5.27 -26.75
CA ASN A 31 1.96 5.08 -27.00
C ASN A 31 2.78 6.17 -26.31
N GLY A 32 3.54 5.80 -25.28
CA GLY A 32 4.56 6.65 -24.68
C GLY A 32 5.95 6.19 -25.08
N SER A 33 6.66 6.98 -25.90
CA SER A 33 8.08 6.81 -26.18
C SER A 33 8.89 7.00 -24.88
N ALA A 34 9.47 5.93 -24.36
CA ALA A 34 10.42 5.99 -23.25
C ALA A 34 11.83 6.25 -23.78
N ASN A 35 12.35 7.46 -23.58
CA ASN A 35 13.78 7.73 -23.64
C ASN A 35 14.35 7.62 -22.22
N GLY A 36 14.87 6.44 -21.88
CA GLY A 36 15.44 6.15 -20.57
C GLY A 36 16.44 5.00 -20.65
N ASN A 37 17.72 5.32 -20.57
CA ASN A 37 18.84 4.39 -20.53
C ASN A 37 18.66 3.37 -19.39
N SER A 38 18.43 2.10 -19.73
CA SER A 38 18.19 1.03 -18.75
C SER A 38 19.12 -0.15 -19.03
N THR A 39 20.20 -0.29 -18.25
CA THR A 39 20.96 -1.54 -18.08
C THR A 39 20.26 -2.46 -17.05
N GLY A 40 18.94 -2.61 -17.17
CA GLY A 40 18.11 -3.45 -16.32
C GLY A 40 17.27 -4.37 -17.19
N VAL A 41 17.49 -5.67 -17.04
CA VAL A 41 16.83 -6.77 -17.74
C VAL A 41 15.32 -6.53 -17.82
N GLN A 42 14.80 -6.28 -19.03
CA GLN A 42 13.36 -6.26 -19.31
C GLN A 42 12.82 -7.70 -19.23
N LEU A 43 12.52 -8.15 -18.01
CA LEU A 43 11.63 -9.29 -17.80
C LEU A 43 10.22 -8.80 -18.16
N GLY A 44 9.58 -9.47 -19.13
CA GLY A 44 8.33 -9.04 -19.73
C GLY A 44 7.17 -8.81 -18.74
N ASN A 45 6.08 -8.26 -19.30
CA ASN A 45 4.74 -8.10 -18.71
C ASN A 45 4.43 -6.76 -18.02
N GLY A 46 3.66 -5.93 -18.72
CA GLY A 46 2.91 -4.78 -18.20
C GLY A 46 3.77 -3.55 -17.88
N VAL A 47 3.33 -2.36 -18.31
CA VAL A 47 3.99 -1.11 -17.93
C VAL A 47 3.80 -0.91 -16.43
N ARG A 48 4.79 -1.28 -15.63
CA ARG A 48 4.81 -1.03 -14.17
C ARG A 48 5.13 0.44 -13.94
N THR A 49 4.14 1.21 -13.50
CA THR A 49 4.33 2.64 -13.27
C THR A 49 4.75 2.90 -11.82
N PRO A 50 5.80 3.71 -11.57
CA PRO A 50 6.25 4.00 -10.21
C PRO A 50 5.21 4.86 -9.48
N PHE A 51 4.78 4.37 -8.33
CA PHE A 51 3.81 5.01 -7.46
C PHE A 51 4.44 5.27 -6.10
N ALA A 52 4.27 6.47 -5.56
CA ALA A 52 4.77 6.79 -4.23
C ALA A 52 3.76 7.66 -3.49
N LEU A 53 3.53 7.33 -2.22
CA LEU A 53 2.68 8.07 -1.32
C LEU A 53 3.28 8.15 0.08
N SER A 54 2.76 9.08 0.87
CA SER A 54 2.98 9.14 2.31
C SER A 54 1.65 9.40 2.99
N GLY A 55 1.41 8.76 4.12
CA GLY A 55 0.12 8.83 4.80
C GLY A 55 0.14 8.12 6.15
N THR A 56 -1.05 7.87 6.68
CA THR A 56 -1.24 7.18 7.96
C THR A 56 -1.89 5.82 7.72
N ILE A 57 -1.33 4.75 8.29
CA ILE A 57 -1.96 3.42 8.22
C ILE A 57 -3.30 3.46 8.97
N THR A 58 -4.37 3.05 8.30
CA THR A 58 -5.72 2.93 8.91
C THR A 58 -6.13 1.48 9.15
N SER A 59 -5.51 0.53 8.46
CA SER A 59 -5.77 -0.91 8.62
C SER A 59 -4.59 -1.75 8.13
N LEU A 60 -4.42 -2.92 8.74
CA LEU A 60 -3.44 -3.95 8.40
C LEU A 60 -4.16 -5.29 8.26
N ASP A 61 -3.87 -6.03 7.21
CA ASP A 61 -4.31 -7.42 7.05
C ASP A 61 -3.08 -8.30 6.82
N SER A 62 -2.69 -9.06 7.84
CA SER A 62 -1.54 -9.97 7.78
C SER A 62 -1.79 -11.20 6.90
N ASN A 63 -3.04 -11.64 6.77
CA ASN A 63 -3.40 -12.79 5.94
C ASN A 63 -3.38 -12.41 4.46
N ALA A 64 -4.00 -11.28 4.11
CA ALA A 64 -4.02 -10.77 2.74
C ALA A 64 -2.73 -10.01 2.36
N ARG A 65 -1.82 -9.79 3.32
CA ARG A 65 -0.57 -9.01 3.15
C ARG A 65 -0.85 -7.60 2.62
N THR A 66 -1.84 -6.90 3.20
CA THR A 66 -2.20 -5.55 2.77
C THR A 66 -2.06 -4.51 3.87
N ILE A 67 -1.70 -3.29 3.46
CA ILE A 67 -1.79 -2.09 4.29
C ILE A 67 -2.80 -1.14 3.66
N THR A 68 -3.67 -0.53 4.46
CA THR A 68 -4.55 0.56 4.01
C THR A 68 -4.04 1.87 4.58
N VAL A 69 -3.85 2.86 3.72
CA VAL A 69 -3.22 4.15 4.07
C VAL A 69 -4.16 5.29 3.71
N ASN A 70 -4.43 6.18 4.67
CA ASN A 70 -5.01 7.49 4.39
C ASN A 70 -3.90 8.41 3.89
N VAL A 71 -4.00 8.84 2.63
CA VAL A 71 -2.91 9.50 1.90
C VAL A 71 -2.86 10.99 2.23
N ALA A 72 -1.71 11.45 2.70
CA ALA A 72 -1.43 12.87 2.92
C ALA A 72 -0.68 13.51 1.75
N CYS A 73 0.26 12.78 1.13
CA CYS A 73 1.06 13.25 0.00
C CYS A 73 1.28 12.12 -1.01
N GLY A 74 1.53 12.46 -2.27
CA GLY A 74 1.92 11.47 -3.29
C GLY A 74 2.64 12.08 -4.48
N ASN A 75 3.29 11.23 -5.28
CA ASN A 75 3.85 11.62 -6.57
C ASN A 75 2.72 11.93 -7.58
N ARG A 76 3.04 12.23 -8.85
CA ARG A 76 2.00 12.54 -9.87
C ARG A 76 0.85 11.52 -9.92
N LEU A 77 1.15 10.24 -9.70
CA LEU A 77 0.15 9.16 -9.68
C LEU A 77 -0.53 8.99 -8.31
N GLY A 78 0.13 9.33 -7.21
CA GLY A 78 -0.45 9.34 -5.86
C GLY A 78 -1.21 10.61 -5.50
N ASN A 79 -1.00 11.72 -6.21
CA ASN A 79 -1.63 13.02 -5.93
C ASN A 79 -3.17 12.96 -6.02
N PRO A 80 -3.80 12.29 -7.01
CA PRO A 80 -5.25 12.13 -7.03
C PRO A 80 -5.81 11.41 -5.80
N SER A 81 -4.99 10.60 -5.11
CA SER A 81 -5.40 9.84 -3.93
C SER A 81 -5.27 10.64 -2.63
N ILE A 82 -4.82 11.89 -2.63
CA ILE A 82 -4.73 12.72 -1.42
C ILE A 82 -6.10 12.80 -0.75
N SER A 83 -6.12 12.66 0.58
CA SER A 83 -7.32 12.59 1.43
C SER A 83 -8.22 11.37 1.15
N GLN A 84 -7.73 10.37 0.44
CA GLN A 84 -8.41 9.09 0.22
C GLN A 84 -7.68 7.96 0.96
N THR A 85 -8.39 6.85 1.17
CA THR A 85 -7.80 5.60 1.62
C THR A 85 -7.39 4.74 0.43
N VAL A 86 -6.14 4.28 0.44
CA VAL A 86 -5.58 3.40 -0.60
C VAL A 86 -5.13 2.09 0.05
N THR A 87 -5.63 0.97 -0.47
CA THR A 87 -5.15 -0.36 -0.10
C THR A 87 -3.97 -0.75 -0.98
N ILE A 88 -2.90 -1.21 -0.34
CA ILE A 88 -1.61 -1.49 -0.96
C ILE A 88 -1.23 -2.94 -0.63
N GLN A 89 -0.97 -3.72 -1.66
CA GLN A 89 -0.49 -5.09 -1.56
C GLN A 89 0.99 -5.11 -1.18
N THR A 90 1.37 -6.04 -0.31
CA THR A 90 2.75 -6.34 0.02
C THR A 90 3.06 -7.79 -0.34
N THR A 91 4.34 -8.09 -0.53
CA THR A 91 4.84 -9.42 -0.89
C THR A 91 6.05 -9.72 -0.02
N ASP A 92 6.56 -10.95 -0.09
CA ASP A 92 7.81 -11.29 0.61
C ASP A 92 9.03 -10.51 0.08
N GLY A 93 8.92 -9.91 -1.11
CA GLY A 93 9.92 -8.98 -1.66
C GLY A 93 9.77 -7.53 -1.19
N THR A 94 8.72 -7.20 -0.44
CA THR A 94 8.51 -5.85 0.09
C THR A 94 9.47 -5.59 1.25
N ARG A 95 10.23 -4.50 1.16
CA ARG A 95 11.13 -4.07 2.25
C ARG A 95 10.38 -3.21 3.26
N PHE A 96 10.38 -3.62 4.52
CA PHE A 96 9.83 -2.81 5.60
C PHE A 96 10.96 -2.18 6.40
N LEU A 97 10.85 -0.87 6.65
CA LEU A 97 11.84 -0.09 7.39
C LEU A 97 11.14 0.76 8.45
N LEU A 98 11.77 0.95 9.60
CA LEU A 98 11.42 1.97 10.58
C LEU A 98 12.41 3.12 10.48
N ARG A 99 11.92 4.34 10.29
CA ARG A 99 12.74 5.55 10.43
C ARG A 99 12.97 5.85 11.90
N ASN A 100 14.22 5.81 12.31
CA ASN A 100 14.65 6.11 13.67
C ASN A 100 14.72 7.64 13.89
N PRO A 101 14.67 8.10 15.15
CA PRO A 101 14.81 9.52 15.49
C PRO A 101 16.12 10.17 15.04
N ASP A 102 17.21 9.40 14.94
CA ASP A 102 18.52 9.82 14.43
C ASP A 102 18.56 10.00 12.90
N GLY A 103 17.46 9.66 12.21
CA GLY A 103 17.34 9.73 10.76
C GLY A 103 17.77 8.47 10.02
N ALA A 104 18.34 7.48 10.69
CA ALA A 104 18.64 6.18 10.13
C ALA A 104 17.36 5.35 9.90
N ALA A 105 17.49 4.24 9.16
CA ALA A 105 16.38 3.32 8.91
C ALA A 105 16.77 1.90 9.34
N THR A 106 16.00 1.30 10.23
CA THR A 106 16.16 -0.08 10.68
C THR A 106 15.22 -1.00 9.90
N PRO A 107 15.67 -2.16 9.39
CA PRO A 107 14.76 -3.16 8.86
C PRO A 107 13.77 -3.64 9.91
N ILE A 108 12.51 -3.74 9.53
CA ILE A 108 11.44 -4.34 10.33
C ILE A 108 10.69 -5.37 9.47
N THR A 109 9.71 -6.01 10.06
CA THR A 109 8.78 -6.95 9.42
C THR A 109 7.40 -6.31 9.24
N PHE A 110 6.52 -6.99 8.51
CA PHE A 110 5.13 -6.56 8.36
C PHE A 110 4.39 -6.49 9.71
N ASP A 111 4.65 -7.46 10.59
CA ASP A 111 3.96 -7.59 11.88
C ASP A 111 4.36 -6.51 12.90
N GLU A 112 5.45 -5.80 12.64
CA GLU A 112 5.91 -4.66 13.43
C GLU A 112 5.29 -3.32 12.97
N LEU A 113 4.50 -3.33 11.90
CA LEU A 113 3.69 -2.17 11.51
C LEU A 113 2.50 -2.01 12.44
N LEU A 114 2.11 -0.76 12.69
CA LEU A 114 0.97 -0.44 13.54
C LEU A 114 -0.02 0.46 12.80
N VAL A 115 -1.30 0.32 13.14
CA VAL A 115 -2.33 1.32 12.80
C VAL A 115 -1.96 2.66 13.44
N ASP A 116 -2.36 3.75 12.80
CA ASP A 116 -2.01 5.15 13.12
C ASP A 116 -0.53 5.52 12.90
N GLN A 117 0.29 4.59 12.42
CA GLN A 117 1.67 4.87 12.08
C GLN A 117 1.77 5.62 10.75
N LYS A 118 2.58 6.68 10.74
CA LYS A 118 2.90 7.43 9.52
C LYS A 118 3.87 6.64 8.66
N VAL A 119 3.54 6.46 7.40
CA VAL A 119 4.33 5.69 6.44
C VAL A 119 4.63 6.48 5.17
N SER A 120 5.74 6.13 4.54
CA SER A 120 6.06 6.44 3.16
C SER A 120 6.15 5.13 2.38
N VAL A 121 5.43 5.04 1.27
CA VAL A 121 5.31 3.83 0.48
C VAL A 121 5.83 4.10 -0.93
N HIS A 122 6.71 3.21 -1.38
CA HIS A 122 7.09 3.07 -2.77
C HIS A 122 6.44 1.79 -3.31
N ALA A 123 5.69 1.92 -4.38
CA ALA A 123 4.97 0.82 -5.00
C ALA A 123 5.05 0.90 -6.53
N THR A 124 4.63 -0.17 -7.19
CA THR A 124 4.32 -0.16 -8.61
C THR A 124 2.81 -0.32 -8.79
N LEU A 125 2.24 0.46 -9.70
CA LEU A 125 0.86 0.27 -10.15
C LEU A 125 0.88 -0.59 -11.42
N LEU A 126 0.21 -1.74 -11.36
CA LEU A 126 -0.01 -2.66 -12.48
C LEU A 126 -1.47 -3.14 -12.44
N ASP A 127 -2.20 -2.99 -13.54
CA ASP A 127 -3.61 -3.43 -13.66
C ASP A 127 -4.51 -2.97 -12.49
N GLY A 128 -4.32 -1.74 -12.00
CA GLY A 128 -5.11 -1.19 -10.89
C GLY A 128 -4.67 -1.64 -9.49
N THR A 129 -3.67 -2.52 -9.39
CA THR A 129 -3.14 -3.01 -8.11
C THR A 129 -1.86 -2.26 -7.74
N TYR A 130 -1.83 -1.69 -6.53
CA TYR A 130 -0.64 -1.09 -5.94
C TYR A 130 0.15 -2.16 -5.19
N THR A 131 1.34 -2.52 -5.66
CA THR A 131 2.23 -3.48 -4.98
C THR A 131 3.46 -2.75 -4.44
N ALA A 132 3.60 -2.73 -3.11
CA ALA A 132 4.72 -2.07 -2.43
C ALA A 132 6.04 -2.80 -2.69
N THR A 133 7.05 -2.04 -3.08
CA THR A 133 8.46 -2.49 -3.08
C THR A 133 9.15 -2.08 -1.77
N ARG A 134 8.70 -0.98 -1.15
CA ARG A 134 9.19 -0.53 0.16
C ARG A 134 8.12 0.21 0.94
N VAL A 135 8.03 -0.07 2.24
CA VAL A 135 7.23 0.67 3.22
C VAL A 135 8.18 1.15 4.32
N THR A 136 8.27 2.46 4.50
CA THR A 136 9.05 3.07 5.58
C THR A 136 8.11 3.69 6.59
N ALA A 137 8.06 3.12 7.78
CA ALA A 137 7.27 3.62 8.91
C ALA A 137 8.02 4.70 9.69
N GLY A 138 7.29 5.53 10.45
CA GLY A 138 7.87 6.73 11.08
C GLY A 138 8.18 7.86 10.08
N ALA A 139 7.51 7.86 8.93
CA ALA A 139 7.74 8.87 7.91
C ALA A 139 7.32 10.27 8.36
N LYS A 140 8.05 11.30 7.94
CA LYS A 140 7.61 12.69 8.08
C LYS A 140 6.63 12.99 6.94
N LEU A 141 5.40 13.33 7.30
CA LEU A 141 4.36 13.74 6.34
C LEU A 141 4.58 15.19 5.91
N THR A 142 5.67 15.43 5.18
CA THR A 142 5.94 16.72 4.55
C THR A 142 5.71 16.56 3.06
N CYS A 143 4.67 17.22 2.54
CA CYS A 143 4.49 17.36 1.10
C CYS A 143 5.43 18.48 0.63
N ILE A 144 6.19 18.24 -0.44
CA ILE A 144 6.86 19.32 -1.17
C ILE A 144 5.76 19.90 -2.06
N GLN A 145 5.26 21.09 -1.69
CA GLN A 145 4.30 21.83 -2.50
C GLN A 145 4.99 22.45 -3.72
#